data_AF-A0A8C9G4L4-F1
#
_entry.id   AF-A0A8C9G4L4-F1
#
_cell.length_a   1.000
_cell.length_b   1.000
_cell.length_c   1.000
_cell.angle_alpha   90.00
_cell.angle_beta   90.00
_cell.angle_gamma   90.00
#
_symmetry.space_group_name_H-M   'P 1'
#
loop_
_entity.id
_entity.type
_entity.pdbx_description
1 polymer ?
#
loop_
_entity_poly.entity_id
_entity_poly.type
_entity_poly.pdbx_seq_one_letter_code
_entity_poly.pdbx_strand_id
1 'polypeptide(L)'
;MAQCVQSVQEFIQDSFVPLVAALCSEEAERLTRRNNLSFAELVKPFCRLTSEVHMRDPNNQLHIIKNLKIAVNNIITHPPQHGAIRKLLNDVVSISQPAEGLVANVITAGDYDLNISATTPWFESYRECFLQSMPASDHEFLNHYVACMLVVSSSEPEPVEQFLKLSQEQHRIQHSSEYSYPKWFIPNTLKYYVLLHDVSSGEEQRADSIYEEMKQRYGTQGCYLLKINSRVSNRGTDEQIPDPWSQYLQKNSIQNQVFAVFRNNLQAAYKCPWDCFFWREGGSGETLSLSTVT
;
A
#
# COMPACT_ATOMS: atom_id res chain seq x y z
N MET A 1 0.25 -10.50 29.47
CA MET A 1 -0.05 -9.14 28.95
C MET A 1 0.59 -9.02 27.59
N ALA A 2 -0.16 -8.63 26.56
CA ALA A 2 0.41 -8.35 25.25
C ALA A 2 1.49 -7.27 25.40
N GLN A 3 2.76 -7.63 25.18
CA GLN A 3 3.83 -6.65 25.17
C GLN A 3 3.71 -5.88 23.85
N CYS A 4 3.20 -4.64 23.93
CA CYS A 4 3.28 -3.73 22.79
C CYS A 4 4.76 -3.42 22.58
N VAL A 5 5.37 -4.10 21.61
CA VAL A 5 6.80 -3.96 21.27
C VAL A 5 7.09 -2.55 20.69
N GLN A 6 6.03 -1.86 20.23
CA GLN A 6 6.09 -0.52 19.67
C GLN A 6 5.73 0.54 20.72
N SER A 7 6.39 1.70 20.64
CA SER A 7 5.98 2.87 21.41
C SER A 7 4.62 3.41 20.93
N VAL A 8 3.92 4.16 21.78
CA VAL A 8 2.65 4.81 21.42
C VAL A 8 2.82 5.73 20.21
N GLN A 9 3.96 6.44 20.13
CA GLN A 9 4.27 7.32 19.02
C GLN A 9 4.38 6.55 17.70
N GLU A 10 5.15 5.46 17.68
CA GLU A 10 5.31 4.61 16.49
C GLU A 10 3.97 4.00 16.08
N PHE A 11 3.18 3.54 17.05
CA PHE A 11 1.85 3.00 16.79
C PHE A 11 0.94 4.03 16.08
N ILE A 12 0.89 5.27 16.57
CA ILE A 12 0.10 6.35 15.96
C ILE A 12 0.60 6.64 14.54
N GLN A 13 1.91 6.76 14.36
CA GLN A 13 2.52 7.02 13.04
C GLN A 13 2.25 5.89 12.03
N ASP A 14 2.32 4.64 12.48
CA ASP A 14 2.07 3.48 11.61
C ASP A 14 0.60 3.25 11.28
N SER A 15 -0.31 3.70 12.16
CA SER A 15 -1.76 3.56 12.03
C SER A 15 -2.39 4.65 11.16
N PHE A 16 -1.89 5.88 11.24
CA PHE A 16 -2.46 7.05 10.57
C PHE A 16 -1.48 7.67 9.57
N VAL A 17 -1.15 6.88 8.55
CA VAL A 17 -0.23 7.29 7.48
C VAL A 17 -0.95 8.17 6.45
N PRO A 18 -0.27 9.15 5.82
CA PRO A 18 -0.82 9.88 4.69
C PRO A 18 -1.22 8.94 3.56
N LEU A 19 -2.45 9.11 3.04
CA LEU A 19 -2.95 8.30 1.93
C LEU A 19 -2.62 8.95 0.59
N VAL A 20 -2.13 8.14 -0.34
CA VAL A 20 -1.86 8.51 -1.74
C VAL A 20 -2.72 7.64 -2.65
N ALA A 21 -3.53 8.28 -3.49
CA ALA A 21 -4.35 7.58 -4.46
C ALA A 21 -3.49 7.10 -5.63
N ALA A 22 -3.81 5.96 -6.23
CA ALA A 22 -3.22 5.49 -7.48
C ALA A 22 -4.30 5.35 -8.55
N LEU A 23 -4.11 6.01 -9.69
CA LEU A 23 -4.87 5.83 -10.92
C LEU A 23 -3.93 5.31 -12.00
N CYS A 24 -4.21 4.12 -12.50
CA CYS A 24 -3.39 3.45 -13.49
C CYS A 24 -4.10 3.41 -14.84
N SER A 25 -3.34 3.52 -15.94
CA SER A 25 -3.85 3.15 -17.25
C SER A 25 -4.10 1.64 -17.33
N GLU A 26 -4.92 1.21 -18.28
CA GLU A 26 -5.22 -0.21 -18.48
C GLU A 26 -3.94 -1.00 -18.77
N GLU A 27 -3.04 -0.47 -19.62
CA GLU A 27 -1.76 -1.13 -19.90
C GLU A 27 -0.81 -1.14 -18.70
N ALA A 28 -0.81 -0.09 -17.87
CA ALA A 28 -0.01 -0.08 -16.64
C ALA A 28 -0.46 -1.18 -15.67
N GLU A 29 -1.78 -1.30 -15.45
CA GLU A 29 -2.35 -2.37 -14.61
C GLU A 29 -2.09 -3.75 -15.23
N ARG A 30 -2.28 -3.92 -16.55
CA ARG A 30 -1.97 -5.17 -17.26
C ARG A 30 -0.51 -5.58 -17.06
N LEU A 31 0.39 -4.62 -17.09
CA LEU A 31 1.83 -4.84 -16.92
C LEU A 31 2.17 -5.26 -15.49
N THR A 32 1.64 -4.61 -14.45
CA THR A 32 1.88 -5.04 -13.06
C THR A 32 1.25 -6.41 -12.76
N ARG A 33 0.10 -6.70 -13.37
CA ARG A 33 -0.60 -7.98 -13.22
C ARG A 33 0.19 -9.19 -13.73
N ARG A 34 1.20 -9.01 -14.59
CA ARG A 34 2.13 -10.08 -14.97
C ARG A 34 2.91 -10.63 -13.77
N ASN A 35 3.08 -9.82 -12.72
CA ASN A 35 3.67 -10.23 -11.45
C ASN A 35 2.62 -10.62 -10.40
N ASN A 36 1.35 -10.78 -10.79
CA ASN A 36 0.21 -11.05 -9.90
C ASN A 36 -0.07 -9.95 -8.85
N LEU A 37 0.37 -8.71 -9.11
CA LEU A 37 0.17 -7.56 -8.22
C LEU A 37 -0.53 -6.43 -8.98
N SER A 38 -1.41 -5.70 -8.30
CA SER A 38 -1.79 -4.35 -8.74
C SER A 38 -0.62 -3.37 -8.51
N PHE A 39 -0.67 -2.19 -9.13
CA PHE A 39 0.38 -1.18 -8.90
C PHE A 39 0.52 -0.80 -7.41
N ALA A 40 -0.60 -0.57 -6.71
CA ALA A 40 -0.59 -0.23 -5.28
C ALA A 40 0.08 -1.32 -4.43
N GLU A 41 -0.14 -2.59 -4.75
CA GLU A 41 0.51 -3.73 -4.09
C GLU A 41 1.99 -3.83 -4.43
N LEU A 42 2.35 -3.58 -5.70
CA LEU A 42 3.73 -3.61 -6.18
C LEU A 42 4.61 -2.61 -5.42
N VAL A 43 4.14 -1.38 -5.21
CA VAL A 43 4.91 -0.31 -4.54
C VAL A 43 4.86 -0.39 -3.01
N LYS A 44 3.99 -1.23 -2.44
CA LYS A 44 3.73 -1.30 -0.99
C LYS A 44 4.98 -1.50 -0.12
N PRO A 45 5.95 -2.36 -0.48
CA PRO A 45 7.18 -2.52 0.31
C PRO A 45 8.01 -1.23 0.43
N PHE A 46 7.88 -0.34 -0.56
CA PHE A 46 8.69 0.87 -0.70
C PHE A 46 8.01 2.11 -0.13
N CYS A 47 6.85 1.94 0.50
CA CYS A 47 6.06 3.05 1.06
C CYS A 47 6.56 3.54 2.44
N ARG A 48 7.61 2.93 3.01
CA ARG A 48 8.25 3.38 4.24
C ARG A 48 9.65 3.90 3.91
N LEU A 49 9.86 5.19 4.13
CA LEU A 49 11.16 5.82 3.97
C LEU A 49 12.06 5.46 5.15
N THR A 50 13.24 4.95 4.85
CA THR A 50 14.31 4.70 5.83
C THR A 50 15.11 5.96 6.13
N SER A 51 15.10 6.92 5.20
CA SER A 51 15.80 8.20 5.32
C SER A 51 14.98 9.24 6.10
N GLU A 52 15.69 10.20 6.70
CA GLU A 52 15.06 11.34 7.36
C GLU A 52 14.50 12.32 6.32
N VAL A 53 13.26 12.76 6.54
CA VAL A 53 12.57 13.73 5.69
C VAL A 53 12.63 15.09 6.38
N HIS A 54 13.07 16.10 5.64
CA HIS A 54 13.19 17.47 6.11
C HIS A 54 12.03 18.29 5.53
N MET A 55 11.10 18.70 6.39
CA MET A 55 9.95 19.51 6.01
C MET A 55 10.05 20.89 6.65
N ARG A 56 9.78 21.95 5.91
CA ARG A 56 9.62 23.29 6.50
C ARG A 56 8.16 23.66 6.56
N ASP A 57 7.72 24.15 7.71
CA ASP A 57 6.38 24.70 7.85
C ASP A 57 6.28 26.14 7.27
N PRO A 58 5.08 26.75 7.21
CA PRO A 58 4.91 28.12 6.73
C PRO A 58 5.68 29.18 7.52
N ASN A 59 6.07 28.89 8.77
CA ASN A 59 6.91 29.76 9.59
C ASN A 59 8.41 29.53 9.35
N ASN A 60 8.76 28.72 8.33
CA ASN A 60 10.11 28.32 7.97
C ASN A 60 10.82 27.51 9.09
N GLN A 61 10.06 26.89 10.00
CA GLN A 61 10.60 25.97 11.00
C GLN A 61 10.87 24.62 10.36
N LEU A 62 12.06 24.07 10.59
CA LEU A 62 12.47 22.76 10.09
C LEU A 62 11.96 21.64 11.01
N HIS A 63 11.20 20.73 10.43
CA HIS A 63 10.71 19.49 11.04
C HIS A 63 11.45 18.31 10.41
N ILE A 64 12.06 17.48 11.26
CA ILE A 64 12.74 16.24 10.84
C ILE A 64 11.82 15.08 11.13
N ILE A 65 11.34 14.42 10.09
CA ILE A 65 10.44 13.27 10.18
C ILE A 65 11.25 12.01 9.88
N LYS A 66 11.33 11.12 10.87
CA LYS A 66 11.96 9.80 10.71
C LYS A 66 10.88 8.76 10.40
N ASN A 67 11.25 7.72 9.65
CA ASN A 67 10.36 6.59 9.35
C ASN A 67 9.03 7.00 8.70
N LEU A 68 9.04 8.03 7.84
CA LEU A 68 7.83 8.47 7.16
C LEU A 68 7.27 7.31 6.32
N LYS A 69 6.02 6.95 6.60
CA LYS A 69 5.29 5.92 5.88
C LYS A 69 4.10 6.56 5.19
N ILE A 70 3.85 6.18 3.95
CA ILE A 70 2.64 6.51 3.20
C ILE A 70 1.85 5.23 2.94
N ALA A 71 0.58 5.34 2.56
CA ALA A 71 -0.18 4.22 2.01
C ALA A 71 -0.68 4.58 0.61
N VAL A 72 -0.29 3.77 -0.38
CA VAL A 72 -0.75 3.90 -1.76
C VAL A 72 -1.91 2.94 -1.98
N ASN A 73 -3.05 3.46 -2.41
CA ASN A 73 -4.27 2.69 -2.62
C ASN A 73 -4.90 3.03 -3.98
N ASN A 74 -5.50 2.03 -4.62
CA ASN A 74 -6.31 2.27 -5.82
C ASN A 74 -7.52 3.14 -5.46
N ILE A 75 -7.95 4.00 -6.39
CA ILE A 75 -9.16 4.79 -6.17
C ILE A 75 -10.39 3.89 -6.19
N ILE A 76 -11.14 3.96 -5.10
CA ILE A 76 -12.49 3.41 -4.97
C ILE A 76 -13.43 4.61 -4.87
N THR A 77 -14.46 4.66 -5.71
CA THR A 77 -15.39 5.80 -5.82
C THR A 77 -16.67 5.64 -5.01
N HIS A 78 -16.84 4.49 -4.36
CA HIS A 78 -17.96 4.21 -3.47
C HIS A 78 -17.47 4.05 -2.04
N PRO A 79 -18.19 4.58 -1.04
CA PRO A 79 -17.81 4.40 0.35
C PRO A 79 -17.93 2.92 0.75
N PRO A 80 -17.06 2.44 1.65
CA PRO A 80 -17.16 1.08 2.16
C PRO A 80 -18.47 0.91 2.94
N GLN A 81 -19.18 -0.18 2.68
CA GLN A 81 -20.47 -0.44 3.31
C GLN A 81 -20.28 -0.86 4.78
N HIS A 82 -20.99 -0.22 5.71
CA HIS A 82 -20.88 -0.53 7.14
C HIS A 82 -21.13 -2.01 7.47
N GLY A 83 -22.07 -2.66 6.77
CA GLY A 83 -22.33 -4.09 6.92
C GLY A 83 -21.13 -4.96 6.52
N ALA A 84 -20.41 -4.58 5.47
CA ALA A 84 -19.21 -5.29 5.01
C ALA A 84 -18.05 -5.12 6.00
N ILE A 85 -17.84 -3.91 6.52
CA ILE A 85 -16.83 -3.65 7.57
C ILE A 85 -17.15 -4.47 8.83
N ARG A 86 -18.41 -4.49 9.27
CA ARG A 86 -18.81 -5.25 10.46
C ARG A 86 -18.57 -6.75 10.28
N LYS A 87 -18.90 -7.29 9.10
CA LYS A 87 -18.62 -8.69 8.76
C LYS A 87 -17.11 -8.96 8.79
N LEU A 88 -16.31 -8.12 8.14
CA LEU A 88 -14.85 -8.21 8.14
C LEU A 88 -14.29 -8.25 9.58
N LEU A 89 -14.73 -7.35 10.44
CA LEU A 89 -14.29 -7.32 11.85
C LEU A 89 -14.68 -8.59 12.61
N ASN A 90 -15.87 -9.13 12.39
CA ASN A 90 -16.29 -10.40 13.00
C ASN A 90 -15.45 -11.58 12.49
N ASP A 91 -15.15 -11.61 11.19
CA ASP A 91 -14.34 -12.66 10.56
C ASP A 91 -12.92 -12.62 11.13
N VAL A 92 -12.32 -11.43 11.26
CA VAL A 92 -10.99 -11.22 11.89
C VAL A 92 -10.95 -11.78 13.30
N VAL A 93 -11.96 -11.46 14.13
CA VAL A 93 -12.04 -11.96 15.49
C VAL A 93 -12.15 -13.49 15.49
N SER A 94 -12.95 -14.06 14.59
CA SER A 94 -13.19 -15.50 14.52
C SER A 94 -11.93 -16.29 14.10
N ILE A 95 -11.15 -15.79 13.15
CA ILE A 95 -9.92 -16.48 12.68
C ILE A 95 -8.72 -16.28 13.61
N SER A 96 -8.75 -15.23 14.43
CA SER A 96 -7.63 -14.81 15.29
C SER A 96 -7.79 -15.29 16.74
N GLN A 97 -8.60 -16.32 16.96
CA GLN A 97 -8.76 -16.90 18.29
C GLN A 97 -7.44 -17.51 18.80
N PRO A 98 -7.18 -17.48 20.11
CA PRO A 98 -6.03 -18.18 20.68
C PRO A 98 -6.06 -19.67 20.30
N ALA A 99 -4.90 -20.27 20.06
CA ALA A 99 -4.82 -21.71 19.84
C ALA A 99 -5.36 -22.47 21.06
N GLU A 100 -6.19 -23.49 20.82
CA GLU A 100 -6.71 -24.35 21.88
C GLU A 100 -5.55 -25.02 22.65
N GLY A 101 -5.62 -25.00 23.99
CA GLY A 101 -4.64 -25.64 24.87
C GLY A 101 -3.51 -24.75 25.42
N LEU A 102 -3.52 -23.44 25.14
CA LEU A 102 -2.61 -22.49 25.80
C LEU A 102 -2.97 -22.25 27.28
N VAL A 103 -1.95 -22.03 28.11
CA VAL A 103 -2.09 -21.84 29.56
C VAL A 103 -2.98 -20.63 29.84
N ALA A 104 -4.16 -20.91 30.39
CA ALA A 104 -5.02 -19.88 30.93
C ALA A 104 -4.52 -19.43 32.30
N ASN A 105 -4.61 -18.12 32.55
CA ASN A 105 -4.55 -17.62 33.91
C ASN A 105 -5.87 -17.98 34.59
N VAL A 106 -5.82 -18.90 35.55
CA VAL A 106 -6.97 -19.19 36.40
C VAL A 106 -6.98 -18.17 37.54
N ILE A 107 -8.02 -17.35 37.60
CA ILE A 107 -8.26 -16.43 38.72
C ILE A 107 -9.44 -17.00 39.52
N THR A 108 -9.17 -17.49 40.73
CA THR A 108 -10.21 -17.93 41.65
C THR A 108 -10.86 -16.72 42.30
N ALA A 109 -12.15 -16.51 42.05
CA ALA A 109 -12.96 -15.45 42.63
C ALA A 109 -14.09 -16.08 43.45
N GLY A 110 -13.82 -16.30 44.75
CA GLY A 110 -14.75 -17.01 45.63
C GLY A 110 -14.81 -18.50 45.29
N ASP A 111 -16.00 -18.97 44.92
CA ASP A 111 -16.33 -20.34 44.52
C ASP A 111 -16.26 -20.58 43.00
N TYR A 112 -15.79 -19.59 42.24
CA TYR A 112 -15.64 -19.67 40.78
C TYR A 112 -14.18 -19.56 40.35
N ASP A 113 -13.77 -20.44 39.44
CA ASP A 113 -12.49 -20.35 38.73
C ASP A 113 -12.71 -19.69 37.36
N LEU A 114 -12.19 -18.47 37.19
CA LEU A 114 -12.22 -17.76 35.93
C LEU A 114 -10.99 -18.14 35.10
N ASN A 115 -11.23 -18.81 33.98
CA ASN A 115 -10.22 -19.11 32.99
C ASN A 115 -10.04 -17.90 32.06
N ILE A 116 -8.96 -17.15 32.24
CA ILE A 116 -8.65 -15.96 31.45
C ILE A 116 -7.47 -16.27 30.52
N SER A 117 -7.66 -16.10 29.22
CA SER A 117 -6.58 -16.25 28.25
C SER A 117 -5.42 -15.29 28.55
N ALA A 118 -4.19 -15.81 28.63
CA ALA A 118 -3.01 -15.00 28.89
C ALA A 118 -2.68 -14.01 27.75
N THR A 119 -3.21 -14.26 26.55
CA THR A 119 -3.04 -13.45 25.33
C THR A 119 -4.36 -13.23 24.61
N THR A 120 -4.51 -12.08 23.93
CA THR A 120 -5.69 -11.73 23.13
C THR A 120 -5.30 -11.39 21.68
N PRO A 121 -4.81 -12.36 20.88
CA PRO A 121 -4.42 -12.13 19.48
C PRO A 121 -5.56 -11.58 18.62
N TRP A 122 -6.80 -11.97 18.93
CA TRP A 122 -7.99 -11.44 18.29
C TRP A 122 -8.15 -9.92 18.46
N PHE A 123 -7.73 -9.37 19.60
CA PHE A 123 -7.89 -7.94 19.89
C PHE A 123 -6.93 -7.10 19.06
N GLU A 124 -5.67 -7.55 18.93
CA GLU A 124 -4.67 -6.88 18.10
C GLU A 124 -5.11 -6.87 16.63
N SER A 125 -5.54 -8.03 16.13
CA SER A 125 -6.03 -8.19 14.76
C SER A 125 -7.28 -7.35 14.51
N TYR A 126 -8.24 -7.37 15.45
CA TYR A 126 -9.44 -6.54 15.39
C TYR A 126 -9.11 -5.05 15.37
N ARG A 127 -8.22 -4.58 16.26
CA ARG A 127 -7.82 -3.18 16.36
C ARG A 127 -7.16 -2.70 15.07
N GLU A 128 -6.23 -3.48 14.53
CA GLU A 128 -5.56 -3.16 13.26
C GLU A 128 -6.57 -3.07 12.11
N CYS A 129 -7.45 -4.06 11.99
CA CYS A 129 -8.50 -4.07 10.98
C CYS A 129 -9.48 -2.91 11.16
N PHE A 130 -9.88 -2.61 12.39
CA PHE A 130 -10.77 -1.51 12.71
C PHE A 130 -10.18 -0.20 12.22
N LEU A 131 -8.94 0.12 12.63
CA LEU A 131 -8.27 1.37 12.26
C LEU A 131 -8.10 1.52 10.74
N GLN A 132 -7.77 0.44 10.04
CA GLN A 132 -7.61 0.44 8.58
C GLN A 132 -8.94 0.50 7.80
N SER A 133 -10.05 0.11 8.43
CA SER A 133 -11.37 0.07 7.80
C SER A 133 -12.23 1.31 8.08
N MET A 134 -11.72 2.25 8.89
CA MET A 134 -12.46 3.47 9.21
C MET A 134 -12.67 4.30 7.93
N PRO A 135 -13.93 4.60 7.56
CA PRO A 135 -14.18 5.53 6.47
C PRO A 135 -13.72 6.94 6.85
N ALA A 136 -13.36 7.76 5.87
CA ALA A 136 -13.08 9.17 6.09
C ALA A 136 -14.35 9.93 6.50
N SER A 137 -14.27 10.74 7.55
CA SER A 137 -15.34 11.65 8.00
C SER A 137 -15.03 13.11 7.64
N ASP A 138 -16.06 13.92 7.37
CA ASP A 138 -15.91 15.36 7.05
C ASP A 138 -15.38 16.20 8.22
N HIS A 139 -15.42 15.65 9.45
CA HIS A 139 -15.00 16.34 10.67
C HIS A 139 -13.64 15.84 11.21
N GLU A 140 -12.92 15.05 10.42
CA GLU A 140 -11.57 14.60 10.76
C GLU A 140 -10.65 14.71 9.55
N PHE A 141 -9.33 14.60 9.79
CA PHE A 141 -8.31 14.65 8.75
C PHE A 141 -7.72 13.26 8.42
N LEU A 142 -8.27 12.21 9.03
CA LEU A 142 -7.86 10.83 8.81
C LEU A 142 -8.44 10.30 7.50
N ASN A 143 -7.73 9.39 6.85
CA ASN A 143 -8.18 8.69 5.65
C ASN A 143 -8.53 9.58 4.45
N HIS A 144 -8.04 10.82 4.43
CA HIS A 144 -8.12 11.71 3.26
C HIS A 144 -6.89 11.52 2.38
N TYR A 145 -7.10 11.47 1.06
CA TYR A 145 -5.99 11.44 0.11
C TYR A 145 -5.30 12.80 0.05
N VAL A 146 -3.98 12.81 0.23
CA VAL A 146 -3.15 14.03 0.16
C VAL A 146 -2.54 14.25 -1.23
N ALA A 147 -2.42 13.19 -2.02
CA ALA A 147 -1.88 13.21 -3.38
C ALA A 147 -2.47 12.08 -4.23
N CYS A 148 -2.24 12.14 -5.54
CA CYS A 148 -2.60 11.10 -6.49
C CYS A 148 -1.42 10.78 -7.42
N MET A 149 -1.03 9.51 -7.47
CA MET A 149 -0.14 8.95 -8.47
C MET A 149 -0.94 8.61 -9.73
N LEU A 150 -0.55 9.19 -10.86
CA LEU A 150 -1.03 8.82 -12.18
C LEU A 150 0.02 7.91 -12.80
N VAL A 151 -0.37 6.69 -13.18
CA VAL A 151 0.56 5.65 -13.61
C VAL A 151 0.23 5.24 -15.03
N VAL A 152 1.20 5.36 -15.94
CA VAL A 152 1.03 5.02 -17.36
C VAL A 152 2.19 4.17 -17.81
N SER A 153 1.93 3.18 -18.66
CA SER A 153 2.97 2.32 -19.22
C SER A 153 3.73 3.01 -20.36
N SER A 154 5.06 2.82 -20.43
CA SER A 154 5.89 3.26 -21.56
C SER A 154 5.53 2.57 -22.88
N SER A 155 4.83 1.42 -22.80
CA SER A 155 4.38 0.65 -23.95
C SER A 155 3.09 1.19 -24.57
N GLU A 156 2.46 2.20 -23.94
CA GLU A 156 1.31 2.89 -24.52
C GLU A 156 1.72 3.58 -25.82
N PRO A 157 0.86 3.59 -26.87
CA PRO A 157 1.15 4.30 -28.11
C PRO A 157 1.39 5.80 -27.85
N GLU A 158 0.52 6.41 -27.05
CA GLU A 158 0.52 7.84 -26.69
C GLU A 158 0.51 8.02 -25.15
N PRO A 159 1.63 7.78 -24.44
CA PRO A 159 1.66 7.80 -22.97
C PRO A 159 1.29 9.16 -22.37
N VAL A 160 1.68 10.24 -23.05
CA VAL A 160 1.43 11.60 -22.57
C VAL A 160 -0.05 11.98 -22.68
N GLU A 161 -0.73 11.55 -23.73
CA GLU A 161 -2.19 11.68 -23.84
C GLU A 161 -2.88 10.87 -22.73
N GLN A 162 -2.37 9.68 -22.43
CA GLN A 162 -2.92 8.85 -21.36
C GLN A 162 -2.77 9.50 -19.98
N PHE A 163 -1.66 10.18 -19.69
CA PHE A 163 -1.53 10.98 -18.47
C PHE A 163 -2.55 12.12 -18.39
N LEU A 164 -2.85 12.78 -19.51
CA LEU A 164 -3.89 13.82 -19.56
C LEU A 164 -5.27 13.23 -19.24
N LYS A 165 -5.61 12.07 -19.79
CA LYS A 165 -6.87 11.35 -19.49
C LYS A 165 -6.97 11.01 -18.01
N LEU A 166 -5.93 10.43 -17.42
CA LEU A 166 -5.91 10.10 -15.99
C LEU A 166 -6.00 11.35 -15.10
N SER A 167 -5.36 12.46 -15.50
CA SER A 167 -5.41 13.74 -14.79
C SER A 167 -6.81 14.35 -14.81
N GLN A 168 -7.52 14.25 -15.94
CA GLN A 168 -8.92 14.67 -16.08
C GLN A 168 -9.85 13.77 -15.26
N GLU A 169 -9.63 12.46 -15.28
CA GLU A 169 -10.42 11.51 -14.50
C GLU A 169 -10.26 11.76 -13.00
N GLN A 170 -9.03 11.97 -12.52
CA GLN A 170 -8.79 12.36 -11.13
C GLN A 170 -9.56 13.64 -10.77
N HIS A 171 -9.52 14.66 -11.63
CA HIS A 171 -10.23 15.91 -11.41
C HIS A 171 -11.75 15.70 -11.36
N ARG A 172 -12.28 14.87 -12.26
CA ARG A 172 -13.71 14.49 -12.27
C ARG A 172 -14.09 13.77 -10.98
N ILE A 173 -13.29 12.81 -10.51
CA ILE A 173 -13.54 12.09 -9.25
C ILE A 173 -13.57 13.04 -8.05
N GLN A 174 -12.70 14.05 -8.05
CA GLN A 174 -12.59 14.99 -6.93
C GLN A 174 -13.67 16.08 -6.91
N HIS A 175 -14.07 16.58 -8.08
CA HIS A 175 -14.92 17.78 -8.17
C HIS A 175 -16.32 17.53 -8.75
N SER A 176 -16.58 16.36 -9.33
CA SER A 176 -17.93 16.01 -9.78
C SER A 176 -18.85 15.83 -8.60
N SER A 177 -20.09 16.30 -8.72
CA SER A 177 -21.16 16.03 -7.75
C SER A 177 -21.61 14.56 -7.74
N GLU A 178 -21.17 13.76 -8.71
CA GLU A 178 -21.44 12.32 -8.81
C GLU A 178 -20.71 11.51 -7.74
N TYR A 179 -19.61 12.04 -7.17
CA TYR A 179 -18.76 11.32 -6.22
C TYR A 179 -18.77 11.99 -4.86
N SER A 180 -19.12 11.21 -3.84
CA SER A 180 -18.95 11.57 -2.43
C SER A 180 -17.72 10.93 -1.79
N TYR A 181 -17.03 10.05 -2.52
CA TYR A 181 -15.88 9.27 -2.09
C TYR A 181 -14.91 9.05 -3.26
N PRO A 182 -13.58 9.02 -3.04
CA PRO A 182 -12.89 9.20 -1.75
C PRO A 182 -12.82 10.67 -1.33
N LYS A 183 -12.46 10.90 -0.07
CA LYS A 183 -12.25 12.25 0.46
C LYS A 183 -10.82 12.71 0.18
N TRP A 184 -10.68 13.95 -0.28
CA TRP A 184 -9.41 14.58 -0.61
C TRP A 184 -9.08 15.65 0.41
N PHE A 185 -7.81 15.75 0.80
CA PHE A 185 -7.37 16.67 1.85
C PHE A 185 -7.38 18.13 1.40
N ILE A 186 -7.03 18.39 0.13
CA ILE A 186 -7.04 19.72 -0.49
C ILE A 186 -7.77 19.70 -1.84
N PRO A 187 -8.46 20.79 -2.24
CA PRO A 187 -9.14 20.87 -3.54
C PRO A 187 -8.19 20.72 -4.74
N ASN A 188 -6.95 21.20 -4.63
CA ASN A 188 -5.94 21.06 -5.68
C ASN A 188 -4.95 19.96 -5.30
N THR A 189 -5.35 18.71 -5.46
CA THR A 189 -4.55 17.56 -5.08
C THR A 189 -3.24 17.50 -5.88
N LEU A 190 -2.13 17.24 -5.19
CA LEU A 190 -0.84 17.00 -5.84
C LEU A 190 -0.91 15.78 -6.76
N LYS A 191 -0.53 15.95 -8.02
CA LYS A 191 -0.44 14.86 -9.02
C LYS A 191 1.01 14.47 -9.22
N TYR A 192 1.32 13.19 -9.03
CA TYR A 192 2.64 12.61 -9.25
C TYR A 192 2.59 11.65 -10.43
N TYR A 193 3.41 11.86 -11.44
CA TYR A 193 3.35 11.15 -12.71
C TYR A 193 4.40 10.02 -12.73
N VAL A 194 3.94 8.78 -12.82
CA VAL A 194 4.79 7.59 -12.84
C VAL A 194 4.73 6.94 -14.22
N LEU A 195 5.85 6.94 -14.92
CA LEU A 195 6.03 6.15 -16.14
C LEU A 195 6.50 4.76 -15.75
N LEU A 196 5.67 3.76 -16.01
CA LEU A 196 5.97 2.36 -15.70
C LEU A 196 6.61 1.70 -16.93
N HIS A 197 7.80 1.12 -16.77
CA HIS A 197 8.53 0.47 -17.83
C HIS A 197 8.90 -0.96 -17.46
N ASP A 198 8.56 -1.92 -18.30
CA ASP A 198 8.99 -3.31 -18.13
C ASP A 198 10.29 -3.57 -18.92
N VAL A 199 11.39 -3.71 -18.19
CA VAL A 199 12.74 -3.93 -18.75
C VAL A 199 12.82 -5.24 -19.53
N SER A 200 11.93 -6.20 -19.28
CA SER A 200 11.94 -7.50 -19.98
C SER A 200 11.37 -7.46 -21.39
N SER A 201 10.56 -6.45 -21.72
CA SER A 201 9.81 -6.42 -22.99
C SER A 201 9.74 -5.06 -23.67
N GLY A 202 10.11 -3.98 -22.99
CA GLY A 202 10.06 -2.62 -23.52
C GLY A 202 11.39 -2.17 -24.11
N GLU A 203 11.32 -1.17 -24.98
CA GLU A 203 12.49 -0.45 -25.48
C GLU A 203 12.87 0.66 -24.49
N GLU A 204 14.06 0.56 -23.90
CA GLU A 204 14.54 1.48 -22.86
C GLU A 204 14.69 2.92 -23.39
N GLN A 205 15.24 3.08 -24.60
CA GLN A 205 15.43 4.39 -25.23
C GLN A 205 14.11 5.16 -25.44
N ARG A 206 13.03 4.43 -25.75
CA ARG A 206 11.68 5.00 -25.84
C ARG A 206 11.21 5.50 -24.48
N ALA A 207 11.37 4.69 -23.43
CA ALA A 207 10.96 5.06 -22.07
C ALA A 207 11.73 6.28 -21.56
N ASP A 208 13.04 6.36 -21.80
CA ASP A 208 13.86 7.50 -21.41
C ASP A 208 13.43 8.77 -22.16
N SER A 209 13.13 8.66 -23.46
CA SER A 209 12.64 9.80 -24.27
C SER A 209 11.29 10.34 -23.77
N ILE A 210 10.34 9.44 -23.45
CA ILE A 210 9.05 9.83 -22.86
C ILE A 210 9.27 10.48 -21.49
N TYR A 211 10.19 9.93 -20.68
CA TYR A 211 10.47 10.47 -19.36
C TYR A 211 11.07 11.89 -19.41
N GLU A 212 11.95 12.18 -20.37
CA GLU A 212 12.42 13.55 -20.63
C GLU A 212 11.27 14.49 -21.00
N GLU A 213 10.37 14.06 -21.87
CA GLU A 213 9.17 14.85 -22.22
C GLU A 213 8.30 15.12 -20.99
N MET A 214 8.08 14.12 -20.14
CA MET A 214 7.33 14.27 -18.90
C MET A 214 7.98 15.28 -17.94
N LYS A 215 9.32 15.24 -17.80
CA LYS A 215 10.05 16.21 -16.97
C LYS A 215 9.88 17.63 -17.49
N GLN A 216 9.88 17.83 -18.81
CA GLN A 216 9.63 19.14 -19.43
C GLN A 216 8.18 19.63 -19.20
N ARG A 217 7.20 18.71 -19.25
CA ARG A 217 5.77 19.06 -19.16
C ARG A 217 5.26 19.26 -17.73
N TYR A 218 5.67 18.40 -16.80
CA TYR A 218 5.14 18.38 -15.43
C TYR A 218 6.18 18.75 -14.36
N GLY A 219 7.43 18.98 -14.77
CA GLY A 219 8.54 19.29 -13.89
C GLY A 219 9.24 18.04 -13.35
N THR A 220 10.55 18.13 -13.13
CA THR A 220 11.39 17.01 -12.68
C THR A 220 10.95 16.42 -11.35
N GLN A 221 10.45 17.26 -10.43
CA GLN A 221 10.04 16.84 -9.08
C GLN A 221 8.68 16.13 -9.05
N GLY A 222 7.90 16.23 -10.13
CA GLY A 222 6.57 15.63 -10.25
C GLY A 222 6.55 14.31 -11.03
N CYS A 223 7.71 13.82 -11.48
CA CYS A 223 7.80 12.72 -12.44
C CYS A 223 8.78 11.64 -11.98
N TYR A 224 8.43 10.37 -12.21
CA TYR A 224 9.33 9.25 -11.97
C TYR A 224 9.21 8.17 -13.06
N LEU A 225 10.36 7.63 -13.48
CA LEU A 225 10.42 6.43 -14.34
C LEU A 225 10.64 5.21 -13.45
N LEU A 226 9.58 4.41 -13.28
CA LEU A 226 9.62 3.17 -12.53
C LEU A 226 9.92 1.99 -13.46
N LYS A 227 11.14 1.48 -13.39
CA LYS A 227 11.58 0.28 -14.10
C LYS A 227 11.23 -0.97 -13.29
N ILE A 228 10.48 -1.88 -13.90
CA ILE A 228 10.10 -3.17 -13.32
C ILE A 228 10.52 -4.30 -14.24
N ASN A 229 10.47 -5.52 -13.73
CA ASN A 229 10.67 -6.73 -14.50
C ASN A 229 9.45 -7.64 -14.33
N SER A 230 8.91 -8.12 -15.44
CA SER A 230 7.88 -9.15 -15.40
C SER A 230 8.50 -10.53 -15.58
N ARG A 231 8.14 -11.46 -14.69
CA ARG A 231 8.56 -12.87 -14.85
C ARG A 231 8.06 -13.44 -16.19
N VAL A 232 9.00 -13.93 -17.00
CA VAL A 232 8.68 -14.83 -18.13
C VAL A 232 8.47 -16.21 -17.54
N SER A 233 7.30 -16.80 -17.75
CA SER A 233 6.83 -18.05 -17.15
C SER A 233 7.60 -19.29 -17.63
N ASN A 234 8.93 -19.36 -17.38
CA ASN A 234 9.79 -20.43 -17.91
C ASN A 234 10.79 -21.02 -16.90
N ARG A 235 10.70 -20.71 -15.59
CA ARG A 235 11.44 -21.49 -14.59
C ARG A 235 10.64 -22.75 -14.24
N GLY A 236 11.28 -23.91 -14.43
CA GLY A 236 10.78 -25.20 -13.95
C GLY A 236 10.52 -25.16 -12.45
N THR A 237 9.73 -26.12 -11.97
CA THR A 237 9.13 -26.24 -10.62
C THR A 237 10.11 -26.31 -9.43
N ASP A 238 11.40 -26.00 -9.59
CA ASP A 238 12.47 -26.38 -8.67
C ASP A 238 13.07 -25.25 -7.80
N GLU A 239 12.59 -24.01 -7.90
CA GLU A 239 13.05 -22.93 -7.02
C GLU A 239 11.92 -22.39 -6.14
N GLN A 240 11.78 -22.98 -4.95
CA GLN A 240 10.91 -22.49 -3.88
C GLN A 240 11.52 -21.23 -3.22
N ILE A 241 11.61 -20.13 -3.96
CA ILE A 241 11.92 -18.83 -3.35
C ILE A 241 10.63 -18.30 -2.70
N PRO A 242 10.61 -17.98 -1.39
CA PRO A 242 9.44 -17.41 -0.74
C PRO A 242 9.07 -16.07 -1.37
N ASP A 243 7.76 -15.81 -1.54
CA ASP A 243 7.26 -14.58 -2.14
C ASP A 243 7.67 -13.35 -1.29
N PRO A 244 8.52 -12.44 -1.81
CA PRO A 244 8.99 -11.30 -1.04
C PRO A 244 7.89 -10.26 -0.76
N TRP A 245 6.79 -10.26 -1.52
CA TRP A 245 5.65 -9.37 -1.26
C TRP A 245 4.71 -9.90 -0.18
N SER A 246 4.73 -11.20 0.10
CA SER A 246 3.78 -11.87 1.02
C SER A 246 3.65 -11.14 2.38
N GLN A 247 4.74 -10.72 3.01
CA GLN A 247 4.73 -10.01 4.29
C GLN A 247 4.00 -8.65 4.25
N TYR A 248 3.99 -7.99 3.09
CA TYR A 248 3.33 -6.71 2.88
C TYR A 248 1.86 -6.89 2.46
N LEU A 249 1.55 -8.00 1.79
CA LEU A 249 0.21 -8.34 1.35
C LEU A 249 -0.62 -8.97 2.48
N GLN A 250 -0.01 -9.75 3.38
CA GLN A 250 -0.68 -10.49 4.45
C GLN A 250 -1.46 -9.61 5.43
N LYS A 251 -0.98 -8.39 5.71
CA LYS A 251 -1.74 -7.40 6.51
C LYS A 251 -3.02 -6.93 5.80
N ASN A 252 -3.02 -6.93 4.47
CA ASN A 252 -4.21 -6.69 3.66
C ASN A 252 -4.93 -8.00 3.30
N SER A 253 -4.39 -9.19 3.59
CA SER A 253 -5.04 -10.43 3.13
C SER A 253 -6.44 -10.53 3.69
N ILE A 254 -6.74 -10.03 4.88
CA ILE A 254 -8.11 -10.03 5.40
C ILE A 254 -9.00 -8.99 4.65
N GLN A 255 -8.44 -7.83 4.28
CA GLN A 255 -9.16 -6.75 3.57
C GLN A 255 -9.35 -7.02 2.06
N ASN A 256 -8.30 -7.44 1.37
CA ASN A 256 -8.32 -7.93 0.00
C ASN A 256 -9.01 -9.29 -0.11
N GLN A 257 -8.97 -10.18 0.90
CA GLN A 257 -9.84 -11.36 0.89
C GLN A 257 -11.29 -10.95 0.95
N VAL A 258 -11.73 -9.86 1.60
CA VAL A 258 -13.15 -9.49 1.55
C VAL A 258 -13.56 -8.85 0.21
N PHE A 259 -12.68 -8.08 -0.45
CA PHE A 259 -12.91 -7.66 -1.85
C PHE A 259 -12.76 -8.81 -2.87
N ALA A 260 -11.90 -9.80 -2.59
CA ALA A 260 -11.64 -10.99 -3.40
C ALA A 260 -12.47 -12.22 -3.00
N VAL A 261 -13.28 -12.18 -1.93
CA VAL A 261 -14.22 -13.25 -1.52
C VAL A 261 -15.36 -13.36 -2.52
N PHE A 262 -15.51 -12.38 -3.41
CA PHE A 262 -16.25 -12.51 -4.66
C PHE A 262 -15.56 -13.39 -5.73
N ARG A 263 -14.38 -13.96 -5.46
CA ARG A 263 -13.59 -14.78 -6.39
C ARG A 263 -12.64 -15.78 -5.67
N ASN A 264 -13.23 -16.76 -4.99
CA ASN A 264 -12.66 -18.09 -4.61
C ASN A 264 -11.40 -18.21 -3.70
N ASN A 265 -11.65 -18.76 -2.50
CA ASN A 265 -10.92 -19.75 -1.67
C ASN A 265 -9.50 -20.25 -2.06
N LEU A 266 -8.49 -20.11 -1.17
CA LEU A 266 -7.99 -21.11 -0.18
C LEU A 266 -6.68 -20.63 0.55
N GLN A 267 -6.60 -20.91 1.87
CA GLN A 267 -5.49 -21.24 2.82
C GLN A 267 -3.98 -21.13 2.44
N ALA A 268 -2.98 -20.98 3.32
CA ALA A 268 -2.80 -21.10 4.79
C ALA A 268 -1.51 -20.35 5.27
N ALA A 269 -1.38 -20.23 6.60
CA ALA A 269 -0.37 -19.55 7.42
C ALA A 269 1.07 -20.12 7.35
N TYR A 270 2.10 -19.32 7.72
CA TYR A 270 3.24 -19.70 8.60
C TYR A 270 4.05 -18.47 9.09
N LYS A 271 4.72 -18.64 10.25
CA LYS A 271 5.43 -17.65 11.11
C LYS A 271 6.93 -17.51 10.77
N CYS A 272 7.43 -16.26 10.86
CA CYS A 272 8.77 -15.74 11.29
C CYS A 272 10.09 -16.31 10.69
N PRO A 273 11.26 -15.68 10.93
CA PRO A 273 11.71 -14.28 10.80
C PRO A 273 12.78 -14.16 9.68
N TRP A 274 13.36 -12.97 9.42
CA TRP A 274 14.77 -12.70 9.04
C TRP A 274 14.91 -11.44 8.18
N ASP A 275 15.72 -10.52 8.70
CA ASP A 275 16.33 -9.39 8.00
C ASP A 275 17.28 -9.91 6.91
N CYS A 276 17.08 -9.45 5.67
CA CYS A 276 18.14 -9.34 4.64
C CYS A 276 17.59 -8.61 3.40
N PHE A 277 17.59 -7.28 3.42
CA PHE A 277 17.64 -6.47 2.20
C PHE A 277 18.54 -5.26 2.44
N PHE A 278 19.74 -5.28 1.85
CA PHE A 278 20.64 -4.14 1.82
C PHE A 278 20.41 -3.34 0.53
N TRP A 279 20.15 -2.05 0.69
CA TRP A 279 20.27 -1.06 -0.37
C TRP A 279 21.76 -0.77 -0.61
N ARG A 280 22.24 -0.89 -1.85
CA ARG A 280 23.53 -0.31 -2.23
C ARG A 280 23.23 1.04 -2.88
N GLU A 281 23.57 2.12 -2.20
CA GLU A 281 23.60 3.45 -2.83
C GLU A 281 24.65 3.44 -3.94
N GLY A 282 24.19 3.54 -5.19
CA GLY A 282 25.02 3.97 -6.30
C GLY A 282 25.14 5.48 -6.23
N GLY A 283 26.34 5.98 -5.91
CA GLY A 283 26.63 7.40 -5.98
C GLY A 283 26.43 7.96 -7.38
N SER A 284 25.90 9.18 -7.43
CA SER A 284 25.62 10.03 -8.60
C SER A 284 24.60 9.50 -9.60
N GLY A 285 23.42 10.12 -9.61
CA GLY A 285 22.59 10.35 -10.80
C GLY A 285 22.10 9.13 -11.58
N GLU A 286 20.78 8.93 -11.54
CA GLU A 286 19.98 8.20 -12.53
C GLU A 286 19.90 6.66 -12.39
N THR A 287 18.65 6.18 -12.51
CA THR A 287 18.18 4.78 -12.55
C THR A 287 18.25 3.96 -11.27
N LEU A 288 17.10 3.78 -10.63
CA LEU A 288 16.85 2.70 -9.65
C LEU A 288 16.17 1.54 -10.38
N SER A 289 16.82 0.37 -10.41
CA SER A 289 16.26 -0.87 -10.96
C SER A 289 15.79 -1.78 -9.82
N LEU A 290 14.53 -2.23 -9.86
CA LEU A 290 14.08 -3.34 -9.03
C LEU A 290 14.56 -4.65 -9.67
N SER A 291 15.58 -5.29 -9.09
CA SER A 291 16.06 -6.60 -9.51
C SER A 291 15.77 -7.63 -8.44
N THR A 292 15.10 -8.71 -8.81
CA THR A 292 15.08 -9.95 -8.03
C THR A 292 16.43 -10.61 -8.26
N VAL A 293 17.20 -10.83 -7.19
CA VAL A 293 18.48 -11.56 -7.27
C VAL A 293 18.21 -12.93 -7.90
N THR A 294 18.99 -13.23 -8.93
CA THR A 294 18.93 -14.46 -9.74
C THR A 294 19.04 -15.73 -8.94
#